data_AF-A0A9D7WXG7-F1
#
_entry.id   AF-A0A9D7WXG7-F1
#
_cell.length_a   1.000
_cell.length_b   1.000
_cell.length_c   1.000
_cell.angle_alpha   90.00
_cell.angle_beta   90.00
_cell.angle_gamma   90.00
#
_symmetry.space_group_name_H-M   'P 1'
#
loop_
_entity.id
_entity.type
_entity.pdbx_description
1 polymer ?
#
loop_
_entity_poly.entity_id
_entity_poly.type
_entity_poly.pdbx_seq_one_letter_code
_entity_poly.pdbx_strand_id
1 'polypeptide(L)'
;SSEWREKEWREEEAIKQAPLSAKWRLVPGNVRHTFTHFHLELSVLTGRVEKKSEKGQIWSAPDDFSIHALPTVMKKVIRHVAGGAYPDHQSH
;
A
#
# COMPACT_ATOMS: atom_id res chain seq x y z
N SER A 1 -6.35 8.85 11.27
CA SER A 1 -5.80 9.70 10.19
C SER A 1 -4.57 10.39 10.74
N SER A 2 -3.48 10.47 9.99
CA SER A 2 -2.34 11.31 10.37
C SER A 2 -2.60 12.77 10.00
N GLU A 3 -1.82 13.69 10.58
CA GLU A 3 -1.84 15.13 10.26
C GLU A 3 -1.40 15.40 8.81
N TRP A 4 -2.01 16.40 8.16
CA TRP A 4 -1.58 16.90 6.85
C TRP A 4 -0.35 17.80 7.00
N ARG A 5 0.68 17.58 6.18
CA ARG A 5 1.95 18.33 6.26
C ARG A 5 2.57 18.59 4.89
N GLU A 6 3.20 19.75 4.72
CA GLU A 6 3.93 20.13 3.50
C GLU A 6 5.28 19.40 3.36
N LYS A 7 5.85 18.92 4.47
CA LYS A 7 7.15 18.25 4.48
C LYS A 7 7.04 16.78 4.04
N GLU A 8 7.97 16.34 3.19
CA GLU A 8 8.07 14.94 2.78
C GLU A 8 8.17 13.99 3.97
N TRP A 9 7.49 12.84 3.85
CA TRP A 9 7.55 11.81 4.87
C TRP A 9 8.88 11.08 4.83
N ARG A 10 9.55 11.00 5.99
CA ARG A 10 10.63 10.03 6.19
C ARG A 10 10.02 8.65 6.45
N GLU A 11 10.66 7.60 5.95
CA GLU A 11 10.18 6.21 6.10
C GLU A 11 9.95 5.83 7.56
N GLU A 12 10.87 6.20 8.44
CA GLU A 12 10.77 5.95 9.89
C GLU A 12 9.53 6.58 10.54
N GLU A 13 9.08 7.73 10.06
CA GLU A 13 7.88 8.39 10.58
C GLU A 13 6.62 7.75 10.01
N ALA A 14 6.64 7.39 8.73
CA ALA A 14 5.52 6.71 8.07
C ALA A 14 5.26 5.34 8.71
N ILE A 15 6.32 4.59 9.02
CA ILE A 15 6.22 3.28 9.69
C ILE A 15 5.58 3.40 11.08
N LYS A 16 5.89 4.45 11.85
CA LYS A 16 5.28 4.69 13.18
C LYS A 16 3.77 4.94 13.10
N GLN A 17 3.27 5.42 11.96
CA GLN A 17 1.86 5.68 11.71
C GLN A 17 1.14 4.50 11.03
N ALA A 18 1.86 3.41 10.72
CA ALA A 18 1.28 2.28 10.04
C ALA A 18 0.21 1.59 10.91
N PRO A 19 -0.91 1.12 10.31
CA PRO A 19 -2.02 0.54 11.06
C PRO A 19 -1.69 -0.81 11.70
N LEU A 20 -0.59 -1.43 11.29
CA LEU A 20 -0.14 -2.74 11.75
C LEU A 20 1.36 -2.70 12.06
N SER A 21 1.78 -3.43 13.09
CA SER A 21 3.18 -3.70 13.33
C SER A 21 3.66 -4.78 12.36
N ALA A 22 4.60 -4.43 11.48
CA ALA A 22 5.16 -5.32 10.47
C ALA A 22 6.61 -4.94 10.16
N LYS A 23 7.35 -5.86 9.55
CA LYS A 23 8.63 -5.54 8.91
C LYS A 23 8.36 -4.87 7.57
N TRP A 24 8.16 -3.56 7.60
CA TRP A 24 7.88 -2.74 6.42
C TRP A 24 9.12 -2.63 5.53
N ARG A 25 8.93 -2.76 4.22
CA ARG A 25 9.96 -2.65 3.18
C ARG A 25 9.49 -1.71 2.09
N LEU A 26 10.34 -0.75 1.73
CA LEU A 26 10.09 0.16 0.62
C LEU A 26 10.05 -0.62 -0.70
N VAL A 27 9.03 -0.35 -1.50
CA VAL A 27 8.96 -0.80 -2.89
C VAL A 27 9.68 0.26 -3.73
N PRO A 28 10.72 -0.10 -4.50
CA PRO A 28 11.45 0.87 -5.31
C PRO A 28 10.55 1.57 -6.34
N GLY A 29 10.61 2.90 -6.36
CA GLY A 29 9.85 3.76 -7.25
C GLY A 29 8.62 4.38 -6.60
N ASN A 30 7.87 5.15 -7.39
CA ASN A 30 6.73 5.94 -6.91
C ASN A 30 5.51 5.74 -7.80
N VAL A 31 4.32 5.80 -7.19
CA VAL A 31 3.04 5.82 -7.90
C VAL A 31 2.59 7.26 -8.08
N ARG A 32 2.41 7.68 -9.33
CA ARG A 32 1.91 9.02 -9.67
C ARG A 32 0.48 8.99 -10.18
N HIS A 33 -0.35 9.90 -9.68
CA HIS A 33 -1.72 10.10 -10.15
C HIS A 33 -2.06 11.59 -10.20
N THR A 34 -2.58 12.03 -11.35
CA THR A 34 -3.01 13.41 -11.56
C THR A 34 -4.51 13.51 -11.35
N PHE A 35 -4.92 14.30 -10.37
CA PHE A 35 -6.27 14.81 -10.25
C PHE A 35 -6.38 16.16 -10.97
N THR A 36 -7.58 16.67 -11.16
CA THR A 36 -7.78 17.95 -11.87
C THR A 36 -7.08 19.14 -11.21
N HIS A 37 -6.90 19.10 -9.89
CA HIS A 37 -6.38 20.24 -9.12
C HIS A 37 -4.98 20.00 -8.52
N PHE A 38 -4.49 18.75 -8.53
CA PHE A 38 -3.19 18.42 -7.93
C PHE A 38 -2.63 17.11 -8.46
N HIS A 39 -1.32 16.93 -8.25
CA HIS A 39 -0.62 15.68 -8.49
C HIS A 39 -0.35 14.97 -7.17
N LEU A 40 -0.65 13.67 -7.12
CA LEU A 40 -0.34 12.81 -6.00
C LEU A 40 0.83 11.90 -6.38
N GLU A 41 1.88 11.92 -5.57
CA GLU A 41 3.00 10.99 -5.64
C GLU A 41 3.04 10.16 -4.36
N LEU A 42 3.15 8.83 -4.49
CA LEU A 42 3.14 7.90 -3.37
C LEU A 42 4.40 7.04 -3.40
N SER A 43 5.14 7.02 -2.29
CA SER A 43 6.10 5.97 -1.96
C SER A 43 5.35 4.83 -1.28
N VAL A 44 5.51 3.60 -1.75
CA VAL A 44 4.74 2.45 -1.26
C VAL A 44 5.63 1.56 -0.41
N LEU A 45 5.15 1.21 0.79
CA LEU A 45 5.79 0.23 1.66
C LEU A 45 4.92 -1.03 1.75
N THR A 46 5.56 -2.19 1.82
CA THR A 46 4.89 -3.49 1.98
C THR A 46 5.34 -4.16 3.27
N GLY A 47 4.44 -4.89 3.92
CA GLY A 47 4.71 -5.61 5.16
C GLY A 47 3.97 -6.94 5.15
N ARG A 48 4.56 -7.96 5.79
CA ARG A 48 3.92 -9.26 6.01
C ARG A 48 3.58 -9.38 7.50
N VAL A 49 2.36 -9.84 7.79
CA VAL A 49 1.85 -10.01 9.16
C VAL A 49 1.17 -11.37 9.28
N GLU A 50 1.28 -11.98 10.46
CA GLU A 50 0.57 -13.21 10.81
C GLU A 50 -0.70 -12.85 11.61
N LYS A 51 -1.61 -12.11 10.97
CA LYS A 51 -2.87 -11.65 11.59
C LYS A 51 -4.05 -12.04 10.70
N LYS A 52 -5.15 -12.49 11.32
CA LYS A 52 -6.44 -12.72 10.62
C LYS A 52 -7.22 -11.40 10.51
N SER A 53 -8.10 -11.28 9.50
CA SER A 53 -9.03 -10.13 9.45
C SER A 53 -9.92 -10.13 10.67
N GLU A 54 -10.15 -8.94 11.20
CA GLU A 54 -11.16 -8.72 12.23
C GLU A 54 -12.49 -8.30 11.58
N LYS A 55 -13.57 -8.28 12.38
CA LYS A 55 -14.89 -7.85 11.90
C LYS A 55 -14.80 -6.44 11.30
N GLY A 56 -15.16 -6.30 10.02
CA GLY A 56 -15.08 -5.04 9.27
C GLY A 56 -13.79 -4.85 8.47
N GLN A 57 -12.86 -5.80 8.50
CA GLN A 57 -11.69 -5.84 7.62
C GLN A 57 -11.86 -6.94 6.57
N ILE A 58 -11.34 -6.70 5.36
CA ILE A 58 -11.34 -7.67 4.27
C ILE A 58 -9.89 -7.87 3.85
N TRP A 59 -9.38 -9.10 3.97
CA TRP A 59 -8.17 -9.52 3.27
C TRP A 59 -8.60 -10.13 1.95
N SER A 60 -8.10 -9.60 0.84
CA SER A 60 -8.42 -10.10 -0.51
C SER A 60 -7.14 -10.45 -1.22
N ALA A 61 -7.17 -11.56 -1.98
CA ALA A 61 -6.08 -11.89 -2.87
C ALA A 61 -6.00 -10.84 -4.01
N PRO A 62 -4.82 -10.66 -4.63
CA PRO A 62 -4.67 -9.72 -5.74
C PRO A 62 -5.66 -9.95 -6.89
N ASP A 63 -5.97 -11.21 -7.20
CA ASP A 63 -6.92 -11.60 -8.25
C ASP A 63 -8.37 -11.21 -7.92
N ASP A 64 -8.70 -11.16 -6.63
CA ASP A 64 -10.04 -10.78 -6.15
C ASP A 64 -10.26 -9.27 -6.17
N PHE A 65 -9.22 -8.45 -6.40
CA PHE A 65 -9.40 -6.99 -6.38
C PHE A 65 -10.35 -6.46 -7.45
N SER A 66 -10.65 -7.23 -8.50
CA SER A 66 -11.66 -6.86 -9.50
C SER A 66 -13.08 -6.75 -8.92
N ILE A 67 -13.37 -7.48 -7.84
CA ILE A 67 -14.68 -7.48 -7.16
C ILE A 67 -14.85 -6.27 -6.23
N HIS A 68 -13.74 -5.67 -5.81
CA HIS A 68 -13.71 -4.47 -5.01
C HIS A 68 -13.59 -3.28 -5.98
N ALA A 69 -14.57 -2.38 -5.99
CA ALA A 69 -14.57 -1.19 -6.84
C ALA A 69 -13.50 -0.17 -6.37
N LEU A 70 -12.22 -0.55 -6.49
CA LEU A 70 -11.09 0.25 -6.01
C LEU A 70 -10.92 1.50 -6.87
N PRO A 71 -10.62 2.66 -6.25
CA PRO A 71 -10.20 3.85 -6.98
C PRO A 71 -8.99 3.55 -7.87
N THR A 72 -8.89 4.27 -8.99
CA THR A 72 -7.83 4.07 -10.00
C THR A 72 -6.42 4.24 -9.44
N VAL A 73 -6.22 5.14 -8.47
CA VAL A 73 -4.95 5.29 -7.76
C VAL A 73 -4.57 4.02 -6.97
N MET A 74 -5.52 3.36 -6.32
CA MET A 74 -5.25 2.12 -5.57
C MET A 74 -4.91 0.97 -6.51
N LYS A 75 -5.59 0.87 -7.66
CA LYS A 75 -5.23 -0.09 -8.71
C LYS A 75 -3.80 0.12 -9.23
N LYS A 76 -3.33 1.37 -9.33
CA LYS A 76 -1.94 1.68 -9.68
C LYS A 76 -0.96 1.22 -8.59
N VAL A 77 -1.30 1.41 -7.31
CA VAL A 77 -0.49 0.92 -6.17
C VAL A 77 -0.32 -0.59 -6.24
N ILE A 78 -1.41 -1.34 -6.43
CA ILE A 78 -1.38 -2.81 -6.55
C ILE A 78 -0.44 -3.24 -7.69
N ARG A 79 -0.61 -2.66 -8.88
CA ARG A 79 0.23 -2.96 -10.04
C ARG A 79 1.71 -2.65 -9.78
N HIS A 80 1.99 -1.54 -9.10
CA HIS A 80 3.34 -1.13 -8.76
C HIS A 80 4.02 -2.15 -7.83
N VAL A 81 3.30 -2.62 -6.80
CA VAL A 81 3.80 -3.67 -5.90
C VAL A 81 4.04 -4.98 -6.67
N ALA A 82 3.08 -5.42 -7.49
CA ALA A 82 3.20 -6.66 -8.26
C ALA A 82 4.36 -6.65 -9.28
N GLY A 83 4.68 -5.48 -9.85
CA GLY A 83 5.79 -5.33 -10.81
C GLY A 83 7.16 -5.12 -10.18
N GLY A 84 7.24 -4.62 -8.94
CA GLY A 84 8.50 -4.34 -8.23
C GLY A 84 8.90 -5.42 -7.22
N ALA A 85 7.95 -6.21 -6.72
CA ALA A 85 8.20 -7.27 -5.76
C ALA A 85 7.09 -8.33 -5.82
N TYR A 86 7.30 -9.36 -6.62
CA TYR A 86 6.63 -10.65 -6.40
C TYR A 86 7.62 -11.82 -6.37
N PRO A 87 8.40 -11.98 -5.29
CA PRO A 87 8.90 -13.28 -4.90
C PRO A 87 8.19 -13.75 -3.62
N ASP A 88 7.28 -14.69 -3.79
CA ASP A 88 7.33 -16.05 -3.23
C ASP A 88 5.93 -16.52 -2.80
N HIS A 89 5.32 -17.30 -3.70
CA HIS A 89 4.41 -18.35 -3.33
C HIS A 89 5.18 -19.34 -2.44
N GLN A 90 5.04 -19.23 -1.13
CA GLN A 90 5.24 -20.37 -0.25
C GLN A 90 3.91 -20.75 0.39
N SER A 91 3.46 -21.92 -0.08
CA SER A 91 2.38 -22.76 0.38
C SER A 91 2.30 -22.87 1.90
N HIS A 92 1.08 -22.79 2.45
CA HIS A 92 0.42 -23.92 3.11
C HIS A 92 -1.06 -23.61 3.34
#